data_AF-A0A537XMG9-F1
#
_entry.id   AF-A0A537XMG9-F1
#
_cell.length_a   1.000
_cell.length_b   1.000
_cell.length_c   1.000
_cell.angle_alpha   90.00
_cell.angle_beta   90.00
_cell.angle_gamma   90.00
#
_symmetry.space_group_name_H-M   'P 1'
#
loop_
_entity.id
_entity.type
_entity.pdbx_description
1 polymer ?
#
loop_
_entity_poly.entity_id
_entity_poly.type
_entity_poly.pdbx_seq_one_letter_code
_entity_poly.pdbx_strand_id
1 'polypeptide(L)'
;VQIAVMGCEVNGPGEARDADVGIAAGPGRGLLFSRGRQIGWVPAERMVDALLEEAVKVARAKQAHPAWGAARRDHRGVAVR
;
A
#
# COMPACT_ATOMS: atom_id res chain seq x y z
N VAL A 1 5.46 4.73 9.03
CA VAL A 1 4.87 3.96 7.91
C VAL A 1 3.39 4.28 7.90
N GLN A 2 2.87 4.75 6.79
CA GLN A 2 1.46 5.10 6.63
C GLN A 2 0.73 3.91 6.01
N ILE A 3 -0.35 3.46 6.65
CA ILE A 3 -1.15 2.33 6.19
C ILE A 3 -2.57 2.81 5.91
N ALA A 4 -3.11 2.48 4.74
CA ALA A 4 -4.50 2.77 4.38
C ALA A 4 -5.32 1.48 4.31
N VAL A 5 -6.51 1.48 4.93
CA VAL A 5 -7.45 0.36 4.90
C VAL A 5 -8.81 0.87 4.44
N MET A 6 -9.16 0.62 3.20
CA MET A 6 -10.36 1.14 2.56
C MET A 6 -11.40 0.02 2.40
N GLY A 7 -12.66 0.31 2.70
CA GLY A 7 -13.76 -0.66 2.64
C GLY A 7 -14.46 -0.79 1.28
N CYS A 8 -13.94 -0.13 0.24
CA CYS A 8 -14.56 -0.10 -1.08
C CYS A 8 -13.50 -0.27 -2.18
N GLU A 9 -13.66 -1.29 -3.03
CA GLU A 9 -12.76 -1.56 -4.17
C GLU A 9 -12.95 -0.57 -5.33
N VAL A 10 -14.01 0.24 -5.32
CA VAL A 10 -14.32 1.23 -6.38
C VAL A 10 -13.63 2.56 -6.11
N ASN A 11 -13.88 3.16 -4.95
CA ASN A 11 -13.36 4.49 -4.61
C ASN A 11 -12.05 4.42 -3.82
N GLY A 12 -11.86 3.38 -3.00
CA GLY A 12 -10.69 3.22 -2.15
C GLY A 12 -9.31 3.02 -2.83
N PRO A 13 -9.19 2.59 -4.11
CA PRO A 13 -7.88 2.44 -4.74
C PRO A 13 -7.03 3.71 -4.80
N GLY A 14 -7.64 4.90 -4.84
CA GLY A 14 -6.91 6.17 -4.85
C GLY A 14 -6.17 6.41 -3.54
N GLU A 15 -6.89 6.38 -2.43
CA GLU A 15 -6.34 6.58 -1.09
C GLU A 15 -5.38 5.45 -0.69
N ALA A 16 -5.69 4.20 -1.08
CA ALA A 16 -4.81 3.06 -0.82
C ALA A 16 -3.46 3.17 -1.56
N ARG A 17 -3.44 3.78 -2.76
CA ARG A 17 -2.22 4.01 -3.53
C ARG A 17 -1.32 5.08 -2.90
N ASP A 18 -1.89 6.09 -2.26
CA ASP A 18 -1.14 7.21 -1.69
C ASP A 18 -0.42 6.86 -0.37
N ALA A 19 -0.81 5.75 0.28
CA ALA A 19 -0.14 5.24 1.46
C ALA A 19 1.18 4.52 1.15
N ASP A 20 2.00 4.28 2.18
CA ASP A 20 3.17 3.42 2.03
C ASP A 20 2.76 1.98 1.68
N VAL A 21 1.69 1.52 2.31
CA VAL A 21 1.00 0.26 2.02
C VAL A 21 -0.51 0.52 2.17
N GLY A 22 -1.32 0.02 1.25
CA GLY A 22 -2.76 0.19 1.34
C GLY A 22 -3.52 -1.00 0.79
N ILE A 23 -4.74 -1.23 1.28
CA ILE A 23 -5.64 -2.22 0.72
C ILE A 23 -7.02 -1.60 0.49
N ALA A 24 -7.60 -1.85 -0.69
CA ALA A 24 -8.98 -1.52 -1.00
C ALA A 24 -9.80 -2.81 -1.07
N ALA A 25 -10.62 -3.05 -0.04
CA ALA A 25 -11.42 -4.25 0.11
C ALA A 25 -12.73 -4.19 -0.68
N GLY A 26 -13.13 -5.33 -1.21
CA GLY A 26 -14.41 -5.57 -1.87
C GLY A 26 -14.93 -6.97 -1.50
N PRO A 27 -16.02 -7.43 -2.15
CA PRO A 27 -16.58 -8.75 -1.88
C PRO A 27 -15.55 -9.88 -2.10
N GLY A 28 -15.17 -10.55 -1.00
CA GLY A 28 -14.29 -11.74 -1.04
C GLY A 28 -12.81 -11.49 -1.35
N ARG A 29 -12.38 -10.24 -1.55
CA ARG A 29 -11.00 -9.90 -1.94
C ARG A 29 -10.63 -8.46 -1.59
N GLY A 30 -9.34 -8.13 -1.65
CA GLY A 30 -8.86 -6.76 -1.57
C GLY A 30 -7.72 -6.50 -2.55
N LEU A 31 -7.67 -5.29 -3.10
CA LEU A 31 -6.59 -4.85 -3.97
C LEU A 31 -5.48 -4.24 -3.13
N LEU A 32 -4.33 -4.92 -3.08
CA LEU A 32 -3.17 -4.51 -2.28
C LEU A 32 -2.27 -3.55 -3.08
N PHE A 33 -1.81 -2.51 -2.40
CA PHE A 33 -0.88 -1.50 -2.88
C PHE A 33 0.35 -1.44 -1.97
N SER A 34 1.51 -1.22 -2.56
CA SER A 34 2.77 -0.92 -1.86
C SER A 34 3.48 0.19 -2.61
N ARG A 35 3.77 1.29 -1.91
CA ARG A 35 4.56 2.41 -2.42
C ARG A 35 4.04 2.94 -3.76
N GLY A 36 2.74 3.21 -3.85
CA GLY A 36 2.10 3.69 -5.07
C GLY A 36 1.87 2.65 -6.16
N ARG A 37 2.30 1.39 -5.95
CA ARG A 37 2.17 0.31 -6.94
C ARG A 37 1.13 -0.71 -6.50
N GLN A 38 0.27 -1.10 -7.43
CA GLN A 38 -0.62 -2.25 -7.25
C GLN A 38 0.21 -3.54 -7.21
N ILE A 39 0.07 -4.30 -6.14
CA ILE A 39 0.69 -5.62 -5.97
C ILE A 39 -0.22 -6.70 -6.57
N GLY A 40 -1.52 -6.61 -6.32
CA GLY A 40 -2.51 -7.55 -6.85
C GLY A 40 -3.71 -7.73 -5.94
N TRP A 41 -4.65 -8.58 -6.38
CA TRP A 41 -5.80 -9.00 -5.60
C TRP A 41 -5.41 -10.07 -4.59
N VAL A 42 -5.90 -9.95 -3.37
CA VAL A 42 -5.70 -10.88 -2.26
C VAL A 42 -7.05 -11.40 -1.80
N PRO A 43 -7.25 -12.72 -1.63
CA PRO A 43 -8.51 -13.27 -1.11
C PRO A 43 -8.73 -12.85 0.35
N ALA A 44 -10.00 -12.84 0.80
CA ALA A 44 -10.38 -12.31 2.10
C ALA A 44 -9.62 -12.92 3.29
N GLU A 45 -9.37 -14.23 3.23
CA GLU A 45 -8.70 -15.01 4.27
C GLU A 45 -7.21 -14.65 4.39
N ARG A 46 -6.64 -13.96 3.40
CA ARG A 46 -5.24 -13.55 3.35
C ARG A 46 -5.03 -12.05 3.41
N MET A 47 -6.10 -11.24 3.40
CA MET A 47 -5.99 -9.77 3.31
C MET A 47 -5.18 -9.18 4.46
N VAL A 48 -5.45 -9.60 5.70
CA VAL A 48 -4.76 -9.10 6.89
C VAL A 48 -3.28 -9.49 6.88
N ASP A 49 -2.99 -10.77 6.61
CA ASP A 49 -1.62 -11.28 6.54
C ASP A 49 -0.81 -10.57 5.46
N ALA A 50 -1.35 -10.46 4.24
CA ALA A 50 -0.68 -9.82 3.12
C ALA A 50 -0.40 -8.33 3.40
N LEU A 51 -1.36 -7.62 4.03
CA LEU A 51 -1.19 -6.23 4.42
C LEU A 51 -0.08 -6.07 5.46
N LEU A 52 -0.06 -6.93 6.50
CA LEU A 52 0.96 -6.90 7.55
C LEU A 52 2.34 -7.26 7.03
N GLU A 53 2.47 -8.31 6.23
CA GLU A 53 3.72 -8.72 5.59
C GLU A 53 4.33 -7.56 4.79
N GLU A 54 3.51 -6.86 4.01
CA GLU A 54 3.96 -5.74 3.21
C GLU A 54 4.29 -4.51 4.06
N ALA A 55 3.50 -4.21 5.10
CA ALA A 55 3.77 -3.13 6.04
C ALA A 55 5.12 -3.32 6.75
N VAL A 56 5.43 -4.55 7.19
CA VAL A 56 6.72 -4.89 7.82
C VAL A 56 7.88 -4.73 6.84
N LYS A 57 7.73 -5.20 5.59
CA LYS A 57 8.75 -5.02 4.54
C LYS A 57 9.05 -3.53 4.31
N VAL A 58 8.01 -2.70 4.19
CA VAL A 58 8.17 -1.26 3.96
C VAL A 58 8.73 -0.54 5.19
N ALA A 59 8.32 -0.94 6.41
CA ALA A 59 8.89 -0.41 7.65
C ALA A 59 10.40 -0.62 7.73
N ARG A 60 10.86 -1.83 7.44
CA ARG A 60 12.30 -2.16 7.43
C ARG A 60 13.06 -1.36 6.37
N ALA A 61 12.48 -1.24 5.16
CA ALA A 61 13.09 -0.42 4.10
C ALA A 61 13.22 1.05 4.48
N LYS A 62 12.21 1.63 5.16
CA LYS A 62 12.26 3.02 5.68
C LYS A 62 13.33 3.23 6.75
N GLN A 63 13.53 2.24 7.62
CA GLN A 63 14.58 2.29 8.65
C GLN A 63 15.98 2.22 8.04
N ALA A 64 16.17 1.42 6.98
CA ALA A 64 17.46 1.29 6.30
C ALA A 64 17.84 2.51 5.43
N HIS A 65 16.85 3.25 4.89
CA HIS A 65 17.07 4.43 4.07
C HIS A 65 16.08 5.57 4.42
N PRO A 66 16.44 6.48 5.34
CA PRO A 66 15.53 7.53 5.80
C PRO A 66 15.10 8.53 4.71
N ALA A 67 15.89 8.67 3.63
CA ALA A 67 15.52 9.48 2.46
C ALA A 67 14.25 9.01 1.73
N TRP A 68 13.84 7.75 1.90
CA TRP A 68 12.58 7.23 1.34
C TRP A 68 11.33 7.80 2.03
N GLY A 69 11.44 8.19 3.30
CA GLY A 69 10.31 8.69 4.07
C GLY A 69 9.85 10.10 3.69
N ALA A 70 10.70 10.89 3.03
CA ALA A 70 10.48 12.33 2.83
C ALA A 70 10.02 12.72 1.42
N ALA A 71 10.29 11.90 0.39
CA ALA A 71 9.93 12.22 -0.99
C ALA A 71 8.68 11.44 -1.43
N ARG A 72 7.56 12.14 -1.64
CA ARG A 72 6.41 11.58 -2.39
C ARG A 72 6.92 11.07 -3.74
N ARG A 73 6.46 9.92 -4.21
CA ARG A 73 6.83 9.39 -5.54
C ARG A 73 5.56 9.08 -6.33
N ASP A 74 5.54 9.37 -7.62
CA ASP A 74 4.39 9.11 -8.48
C ASP A 74 4.27 7.61 -8.77
N HIS A 75 3.23 7.22 -9.50
CA HIS A 75 3.01 5.83 -9.93
C HIS A 75 4.13 5.26 -10.82
N ARG A 76 5.08 6.09 -11.29
CA ARG A 76 6.28 5.69 -12.06
C ARG A 76 7.55 5.65 -11.19
N GLY A 77 7.43 5.90 -9.88
CA GLY A 77 8.56 5.91 -8.94
C GLY A 77 9.41 7.19 -8.99
N VAL A 78 8.96 8.22 -9.70
CA VAL A 78 9.64 9.51 -9.82
C VAL A 78 9.28 10.36 -8.61
N ALA A 79 10.27 11.02 -7.99
CA ALA A 79 10.02 11.92 -6.86
C ALA A 79 9.09 13.08 -7.30
N VAL A 80 7.95 13.19 -6.64
CA VAL A 80 6.97 14.29 -6.77
C VAL A 80 7.33 15.34 -5.74
N ARG A 81 7.48 16.57 -6.20
CA ARG A 81 7.67 17.75 -5.35
C ARG A 81 6.38 18.10 -4.62
#